data_AF-A0A7H1RPC8-F1
#
_entry.id   AF-A0A7H1RPC8-F1
#
_cell.length_a   1.000
_cell.length_b   1.000
_cell.length_c   1.000
_cell.angle_alpha   90.00
_cell.angle_beta   90.00
_cell.angle_gamma   90.00
#
_symmetry.space_group_name_H-M   'P 1'
#
loop_
_entity.id
_entity.type
_entity.pdbx_description
1 polymer ?
#
loop_
_entity_poly.entity_id
_entity_poly.type
_entity_poly.pdbx_seq_one_letter_code
_entity_poly.pdbx_strand_id
1 'polypeptide(L)'
;MNTECIAPEGGPADGSAGSPRATTQGGNFFVIGQGQYEQLQQAVFGQRQRPVFAVLDGAIIDDLPARLGKHAPDAMCLFSGDLDPMLAAAAPYLLPLAPDTAATRLALLEGWNAHWGIVLVADPGTDIYSLRAHLRRVLRVSTPGGASMLFRFYDPRAFRSVVPTFDPAQRKAFFGPIHGCYTEGRSSDSALYFARDGLEAPNQLSLAAAA
;
A
#
# COMPACT_ATOMS: atom_id res chain seq x y z
N MET A 1 64.03 -1.74 4.65
CA MET A 1 63.11 -1.64 3.50
C MET A 1 61.73 -2.03 4.01
N ASN A 2 60.93 -1.05 4.44
CA ASN A 2 59.90 -0.33 3.65
C ASN A 2 58.56 -1.10 3.74
N THR A 3 57.34 -0.57 3.82
CA THR A 3 56.72 0.75 4.03
C THR A 3 55.20 0.43 4.08
N GLU A 4 54.48 1.08 4.99
CA GLU A 4 53.05 1.49 4.97
C GLU A 4 51.98 0.88 4.03
N CYS A 5 50.79 0.73 4.65
CA CYS A 5 49.44 1.15 4.20
C CYS A 5 48.95 0.86 2.79
N ILE A 6 47.85 0.08 2.68
CA ILE A 6 46.74 0.35 1.75
C ILE A 6 45.41 0.04 2.47
N ALA A 7 44.61 1.09 2.69
CA ALA A 7 43.22 0.99 3.10
C ALA A 7 42.32 0.71 1.88
N PRO A 8 41.22 -0.05 2.00
CA PRO A 8 40.20 -0.08 0.96
C PRO A 8 39.33 1.18 1.03
N GLU A 9 39.24 1.86 -0.10
CA GLU A 9 38.50 3.09 -0.34
C GLU A 9 37.02 2.98 0.06
N GLY A 10 36.52 4.04 0.69
CA GLY A 10 35.11 4.21 1.03
C GLY A 10 34.26 4.33 -0.23
N GLY A 11 33.38 3.35 -0.43
CA GLY A 11 32.20 3.52 -1.27
C GLY A 11 31.21 4.48 -0.62
N PRO A 12 30.45 5.27 -1.40
CA PRO A 12 29.54 6.25 -0.84
C PRO A 12 28.47 5.54 -0.02
N ALA A 13 28.28 6.03 1.21
CA ALA A 13 27.20 5.64 2.10
C ALA A 13 25.87 5.85 1.36
N ASP A 14 25.12 4.75 1.19
CA ASP A 14 23.76 4.77 0.69
C ASP A 14 22.94 5.68 1.61
N GLY A 15 22.42 6.75 1.02
CA GLY A 15 21.64 7.75 1.72
C GLY A 15 20.39 7.09 2.26
N SER A 16 20.36 6.90 3.58
CA SER A 16 19.14 6.65 4.34
C SER A 16 18.08 7.65 3.87
N ALA A 17 17.18 7.21 3.01
CA ALA A 17 15.97 7.94 2.66
C ALA A 17 15.14 8.02 3.94
N GLY A 18 15.32 9.12 4.67
CA GLY A 18 14.53 9.43 5.84
C GLY A 18 13.06 9.40 5.46
N SER A 19 12.24 8.77 6.30
CA SER A 19 10.79 8.79 6.18
C SER A 19 10.31 10.22 5.92
N PRO A 20 9.36 10.45 5.00
CA PRO A 20 8.91 11.79 4.69
C PRO A 20 8.43 12.51 5.95
N ARG A 21 8.96 13.71 6.18
CA ARG A 21 8.55 14.58 7.28
C ARG A 21 7.11 15.03 7.03
N ALA A 22 6.21 14.63 7.92
CA ALA A 22 4.83 15.09 7.91
C ALA A 22 4.76 16.63 7.86
N THR A 23 3.88 17.15 7.02
CA THR A 23 3.51 18.56 6.95
C THR A 23 2.50 18.88 8.04
N THR A 24 2.67 20.04 8.70
CA THR A 24 1.78 20.54 9.75
C THR A 24 1.00 21.74 9.23
N GLN A 25 -0.32 21.61 9.10
CA GLN A 25 -1.24 22.75 9.07
C GLN A 25 -2.36 22.50 10.07
N GLY A 26 -2.54 23.43 11.02
CA GLY A 26 -3.70 23.43 11.92
C GLY A 26 -3.77 22.28 12.94
N GLY A 27 -2.64 21.78 13.44
CA GLY A 27 -2.61 20.77 14.51
C GLY A 27 -2.76 19.31 14.04
N ASN A 28 -3.01 19.07 12.75
CA ASN A 28 -2.97 17.73 12.16
C ASN A 28 -1.67 17.51 11.40
N PHE A 29 -1.08 16.33 11.56
CA PHE A 29 0.07 15.86 10.77
C PHE A 29 -0.45 15.16 9.51
N PHE A 30 -0.08 15.66 8.34
CA PHE A 30 -0.40 15.06 7.03
C PHE A 30 0.89 14.72 6.30
N VAL A 31 0.95 13.57 5.64
CA VAL A 31 2.18 13.18 4.92
C VAL A 31 2.24 13.85 3.55
N ILE A 32 1.09 14.04 2.90
CA ILE A 32 0.97 14.78 1.63
C ILE A 32 0.18 16.09 1.80
N GLY A 33 0.41 17.05 0.91
CA GLY A 33 -0.33 18.31 0.88
C GLY A 33 -1.73 18.17 0.27
N GLN A 34 -2.59 19.17 0.52
CA GLN A 34 -4.00 19.18 0.10
C GLN A 34 -4.18 18.99 -1.42
N GLY A 35 -3.37 19.66 -2.26
CA GLY A 35 -3.46 19.51 -3.72
C GLY A 35 -3.10 18.10 -4.21
N GLN A 36 -2.11 17.46 -3.59
CA GLN A 36 -1.74 16.08 -3.90
C GLN A 36 -2.85 15.12 -3.50
N TYR A 37 -3.47 15.36 -2.34
CA TYR A 37 -4.59 14.59 -1.84
C TYR A 37 -5.82 14.69 -2.76
N GLU A 38 -6.15 15.88 -3.26
CA GLU A 38 -7.25 16.09 -4.21
C GLU A 38 -7.01 15.36 -5.53
N GLN A 39 -5.79 15.44 -6.08
CA GLN A 39 -5.39 14.71 -7.29
C GLN A 39 -5.50 13.19 -7.10
N LEU A 40 -5.06 12.70 -5.93
CA LEU A 40 -5.12 11.28 -5.60
C LEU A 40 -6.57 10.80 -5.42
N GLN A 41 -7.42 11.57 -4.72
CA GLN A 41 -8.86 11.27 -4.62
C GLN A 41 -9.50 11.21 -6.01
N GLN A 42 -9.22 12.20 -6.88
CA GLN A 42 -9.76 12.22 -8.23
C GLN A 42 -9.35 10.98 -9.04
N ALA A 43 -8.09 10.56 -8.93
CA ALA A 43 -7.60 9.37 -9.61
C ALA A 43 -8.27 8.10 -9.07
N VAL A 44 -8.26 7.90 -7.75
CA VAL A 44 -8.78 6.70 -7.07
C VAL A 44 -10.29 6.54 -7.29
N PHE A 45 -11.07 7.62 -7.19
CA PHE A 45 -12.52 7.59 -7.33
C PHE A 45 -13.03 7.95 -8.74
N GLY A 46 -12.14 8.11 -9.71
CA GLY A 46 -12.50 8.48 -11.08
C GLY A 46 -13.40 7.46 -11.78
N GLN A 47 -13.33 6.19 -11.37
CA GLN A 47 -14.13 5.10 -11.93
C GLN A 47 -15.39 4.84 -11.09
N ARG A 48 -16.42 5.70 -11.24
CA ARG A 48 -17.60 5.78 -10.35
C ARG A 48 -18.39 4.50 -10.08
N GLN A 49 -18.26 3.45 -10.89
CA GLN A 49 -18.96 2.18 -10.68
C GLN A 49 -18.11 1.11 -9.97
N ARG A 50 -16.86 1.43 -9.64
CA ARG A 50 -15.94 0.48 -9.03
C ARG A 50 -15.77 0.78 -7.53
N PRO A 51 -16.00 -0.20 -6.66
CA PRO A 51 -15.74 -0.01 -5.24
C PRO A 51 -14.23 0.08 -5.00
N VAL A 52 -13.86 0.97 -4.07
CA VAL A 52 -12.47 1.25 -3.71
C VAL A 52 -12.24 0.77 -2.29
N PHE A 53 -11.08 0.15 -2.07
CA PHE A 53 -10.65 -0.32 -0.76
C PHE A 53 -9.20 0.09 -0.52
N ALA A 54 -8.77 0.07 0.73
CA ALA A 54 -7.35 0.09 1.07
C ALA A 54 -6.98 -1.17 1.84
N VAL A 55 -5.71 -1.55 1.76
CA VAL A 55 -5.11 -2.53 2.69
C VAL A 55 -4.01 -1.80 3.45
N LEU A 56 -4.18 -1.66 4.76
CA LEU A 56 -3.24 -0.99 5.65
C LEU A 56 -2.46 -1.98 6.50
N ASP A 57 -1.19 -1.67 6.75
CA ASP A 57 -0.23 -2.55 7.39
C ASP A 57 -0.03 -2.23 8.87
N GLY A 58 -0.58 -3.05 9.75
CA GLY A 58 -0.41 -2.90 11.20
C GLY A 58 1.04 -3.11 11.68
N ALA A 59 1.91 -3.71 10.88
CA ALA A 59 3.33 -3.81 11.21
C ALA A 59 4.10 -2.50 10.98
N ILE A 60 3.51 -1.54 10.25
CA ILE A 60 4.06 -0.20 10.00
C ILE A 60 3.31 0.86 10.79
N ILE A 61 2.00 0.68 10.97
CA ILE A 61 1.12 1.64 11.63
C ILE A 61 0.92 1.24 13.08
N ASP A 62 1.48 2.04 13.99
CA ASP A 62 1.28 1.85 15.43
C ASP A 62 -0.21 1.91 15.81
N ASP A 63 -0.65 0.89 16.54
CA ASP A 63 -2.01 0.72 17.06
C ASP A 63 -3.09 0.91 15.99
N LEU A 64 -2.86 0.31 14.81
CA LEU A 64 -3.81 0.35 13.70
C LEU A 64 -5.24 -0.06 14.10
N PRO A 65 -5.49 -1.11 14.91
CA PRO A 65 -6.85 -1.47 15.31
C PRO A 65 -7.60 -0.33 16.03
N ALA A 66 -6.94 0.41 16.92
CA ALA A 66 -7.56 1.53 17.61
C ALA A 66 -7.86 2.71 16.67
N ARG A 67 -6.97 2.98 15.71
CA ARG A 67 -7.21 3.99 14.66
C ARG A 67 -8.41 3.60 13.79
N LEU A 68 -8.48 2.34 13.36
CA LEU A 68 -9.58 1.82 12.55
C LEU A 68 -10.90 1.86 13.32
N GLY A 69 -10.93 1.50 14.60
CA GLY A 69 -12.14 1.60 15.42
C GLY A 69 -12.75 3.01 15.48
N LYS A 70 -11.93 4.05 15.31
CA LYS A 70 -12.37 5.46 15.28
C LYS A 70 -12.76 5.95 13.88
N HIS A 71 -12.01 5.54 12.85
CA HIS A 71 -12.08 6.16 11.52
C HIS A 71 -12.62 5.26 10.41
N ALA A 72 -12.64 3.94 10.63
CA ALA A 72 -13.04 2.92 9.67
C ALA A 72 -13.55 1.65 10.39
N PRO A 73 -14.71 1.71 11.08
CA PRO A 73 -15.22 0.60 11.89
C PRO A 73 -15.56 -0.67 11.08
N ASP A 74 -15.78 -0.51 9.76
CA ASP A 74 -16.04 -1.63 8.84
C ASP A 74 -14.75 -2.32 8.35
N ALA A 75 -13.57 -1.94 8.87
CA ALA A 75 -12.31 -2.55 8.51
C ALA A 75 -12.24 -4.02 8.98
N MET A 76 -11.68 -4.88 8.14
CA MET A 76 -11.60 -6.31 8.36
C MET A 76 -10.13 -6.78 8.38
N CYS A 77 -9.73 -7.44 9.46
CA CYS A 77 -8.44 -8.10 9.53
C CYS A 77 -8.30 -9.20 8.46
N LEU A 78 -7.18 -9.22 7.72
CA LEU A 78 -6.91 -10.27 6.74
C LEU A 78 -6.30 -11.52 7.38
N PHE A 79 -5.72 -11.42 8.57
CA PHE A 79 -5.41 -12.61 9.35
C PHE A 79 -6.69 -13.27 9.88
N SER A 80 -6.58 -14.51 10.33
CA SER A 80 -7.72 -15.41 10.57
C SER A 80 -7.57 -16.15 11.87
N GLY A 81 -8.68 -16.51 12.49
CA GLY A 81 -8.71 -17.20 13.78
C GLY A 81 -8.67 -16.22 14.95
N ASP A 82 -8.59 -16.79 16.15
CA ASP A 82 -8.40 -16.02 17.38
C ASP A 82 -6.95 -15.57 17.44
N LEU A 83 -6.72 -14.31 17.06
CA LEU A 83 -5.41 -13.69 17.10
C LEU A 83 -5.18 -13.14 18.50
N ASP A 84 -3.99 -13.36 19.05
CA ASP A 84 -3.58 -12.61 20.22
C ASP A 84 -3.50 -11.11 19.87
N PRO A 85 -3.65 -10.20 20.86
CA PRO A 85 -3.69 -8.77 20.61
C PRO A 85 -2.47 -8.21 19.90
N MET A 86 -1.28 -8.77 20.13
CA MET A 86 -0.04 -8.30 19.51
C MET A 86 -0.01 -8.67 18.01
N LEU A 87 -0.43 -9.89 17.68
CA LEU A 87 -0.57 -10.31 16.28
C LEU A 87 -1.69 -9.55 15.56
N ALA A 88 -2.80 -9.27 16.24
CA ALA A 88 -3.89 -8.46 15.69
C ALA A 88 -3.44 -7.01 15.42
N ALA A 89 -2.60 -6.44 16.28
CA ALA A 89 -2.03 -5.10 16.08
C ALA A 89 -1.12 -5.03 14.86
N ALA A 90 -0.33 -6.08 14.61
CA ALA A 90 0.59 -6.18 13.47
C ALA A 90 -0.06 -6.67 12.16
N ALA A 91 -1.34 -7.05 12.19
CA ALA A 91 -2.01 -7.63 11.02
C ALA A 91 -2.34 -6.59 9.94
N PRO A 92 -2.45 -7.01 8.67
CA PRO A 92 -3.01 -6.17 7.62
C PRO A 92 -4.54 -6.12 7.68
N TYR A 93 -5.10 -4.93 7.45
CA TYR A 93 -6.55 -4.68 7.48
C TYR A 93 -7.06 -4.14 6.16
N LEU A 94 -8.15 -4.73 5.66
CA LEU A 94 -8.91 -4.25 4.50
C LEU A 94 -9.99 -3.29 4.97
N LEU A 95 -10.10 -2.11 4.36
CA LEU A 95 -11.15 -1.13 4.68
C LEU A 95 -11.80 -0.58 3.41
N PRO A 96 -13.12 -0.36 3.41
CA PRO A 96 -13.80 0.29 2.29
C PRO A 96 -13.50 1.78 2.27
N LEU A 97 -13.31 2.35 1.09
CA LEU A 97 -13.10 3.78 0.90
C LEU A 97 -14.27 4.39 0.12
N ALA A 98 -14.73 5.55 0.60
CA ALA A 98 -15.66 6.41 -0.12
C ALA A 98 -15.15 7.87 -0.09
N PRO A 99 -15.50 8.69 -1.08
CA PRO A 99 -15.11 10.11 -1.09
C PRO A 99 -15.43 10.80 0.23
N ASP A 100 -14.51 11.65 0.69
CA ASP A 100 -14.68 12.55 1.83
C ASP A 100 -15.02 11.87 3.17
N THR A 101 -14.59 10.62 3.34
CA THR A 101 -14.72 9.86 4.59
C THR A 101 -13.43 9.88 5.43
N ALA A 102 -13.56 9.62 6.73
CA ALA A 102 -12.41 9.48 7.64
C ALA A 102 -11.47 8.34 7.21
N ALA A 103 -12.00 7.22 6.71
CA ALA A 103 -11.23 6.12 6.15
C ALA A 103 -10.35 6.56 4.97
N THR A 104 -10.90 7.35 4.05
CA THR A 104 -10.17 7.90 2.90
C THR A 104 -9.09 8.88 3.33
N ARG A 105 -9.38 9.75 4.30
CA ARG A 105 -8.37 10.67 4.86
C ARG A 105 -7.23 9.89 5.52
N LEU A 106 -7.54 8.89 6.32
CA LEU A 106 -6.54 8.02 6.95
C LEU A 106 -5.64 7.35 5.91
N ALA A 107 -6.23 6.74 4.87
CA ALA A 107 -5.48 6.00 3.86
C ALA A 107 -4.68 6.90 2.90
N LEU A 108 -5.28 8.00 2.42
CA LEU A 108 -4.71 8.80 1.32
C LEU A 108 -4.01 10.08 1.78
N LEU A 109 -4.48 10.74 2.85
CA LEU A 109 -3.90 12.01 3.32
C LEU A 109 -2.83 11.78 4.40
N GLU A 110 -3.12 10.88 5.34
CA GLU A 110 -2.23 10.57 6.46
C GLU A 110 -1.24 9.45 6.12
N GLY A 111 -1.65 8.43 5.37
CA GLY A 111 -0.82 7.24 5.12
C GLY A 111 -0.01 7.23 3.83
N TRP A 112 -0.38 8.04 2.83
CA TRP A 112 0.29 8.02 1.53
C TRP A 112 1.72 8.57 1.63
N ASN A 113 2.69 7.93 0.96
CA ASN A 113 4.13 8.14 1.10
C ASN A 113 4.74 7.67 2.45
N ALA A 114 3.95 7.14 3.39
CA ALA A 114 4.45 6.58 4.66
C ALA A 114 4.60 5.05 4.63
N HIS A 115 4.50 4.41 3.47
CA HIS A 115 4.52 2.94 3.33
C HIS A 115 3.40 2.22 4.08
N TRP A 116 2.29 2.91 4.38
CA TRP A 116 1.20 2.37 5.19
C TRP A 116 0.39 1.27 4.50
N GLY A 117 0.41 1.21 3.16
CA GLY A 117 -0.42 0.26 2.44
C GLY A 117 -0.55 0.52 0.95
N ILE A 118 -1.61 -0.06 0.39
CA ILE A 118 -2.01 0.07 -1.01
C ILE A 118 -3.51 0.36 -1.13
N VAL A 119 -3.93 0.89 -2.28
CA VAL A 119 -5.34 1.18 -2.59
C VAL A 119 -5.78 0.32 -3.76
N LEU A 120 -6.89 -0.39 -3.60
CA LEU A 120 -7.44 -1.34 -4.54
C LEU A 120 -8.70 -0.77 -5.19
N VAL A 121 -8.77 -0.85 -6.51
CA VAL A 121 -10.00 -0.63 -7.28
C VAL A 121 -10.50 -2.01 -7.69
N ALA A 122 -11.69 -2.39 -7.24
CA ALA A 122 -12.26 -3.70 -7.54
C ALA A 122 -13.22 -3.66 -8.74
N ASP A 123 -13.61 -4.82 -9.25
CA ASP A 123 -14.64 -4.94 -10.27
C ASP A 123 -16.03 -4.52 -9.74
N PRO A 124 -16.93 -3.99 -10.58
CA PRO A 124 -18.28 -3.62 -10.16
C PRO A 124 -18.99 -4.79 -9.48
N GLY A 125 -19.67 -4.51 -8.38
CA GLY A 125 -20.38 -5.52 -7.58
C GLY A 125 -19.50 -6.35 -6.63
N THR A 126 -18.18 -6.14 -6.60
CA THR A 126 -17.31 -6.80 -5.62
C THR A 126 -17.56 -6.24 -4.22
N ASP A 127 -18.05 -7.06 -3.30
CA ASP A 127 -18.20 -6.70 -1.89
C ASP A 127 -16.89 -6.91 -1.09
N ILE A 128 -16.84 -6.36 0.13
CA ILE A 128 -15.65 -6.45 0.99
C ILE A 128 -15.33 -7.88 1.42
N TYR A 129 -16.33 -8.76 1.56
CA TYR A 129 -16.16 -10.13 2.04
C TYR A 129 -15.50 -11.01 0.98
N SER A 130 -15.96 -10.91 -0.27
CA SER A 130 -15.41 -11.59 -1.43
C SER A 130 -13.98 -11.11 -1.72
N LEU A 131 -13.73 -9.79 -1.64
CA LEU A 131 -12.39 -9.24 -1.77
C LEU A 131 -11.47 -9.75 -0.65
N ARG A 132 -11.93 -9.73 0.61
CA ARG A 132 -11.16 -10.26 1.75
C ARG A 132 -10.80 -11.73 1.57
N ALA A 133 -11.74 -12.57 1.11
CA ALA A 133 -11.49 -13.98 0.85
C ALA A 133 -10.41 -14.18 -0.21
N HIS A 134 -10.46 -13.39 -1.30
CA HIS A 134 -9.43 -13.37 -2.34
C HIS A 134 -8.05 -12.96 -1.79
N LEU A 135 -7.98 -11.81 -1.10
CA LEU A 135 -6.73 -11.31 -0.51
C LEU A 135 -6.11 -12.32 0.47
N ARG A 136 -6.92 -13.03 1.25
CA ARG A 136 -6.47 -14.09 2.17
C ARG A 136 -5.82 -15.27 1.47
N ARG A 137 -6.24 -15.59 0.24
CA ARG A 137 -5.56 -16.58 -0.61
C ARG A 137 -4.22 -16.04 -1.10
N VAL A 138 -4.20 -14.80 -1.58
CA VAL A 138 -2.99 -14.15 -2.10
C VAL A 138 -1.92 -13.95 -1.01
N LEU A 139 -2.33 -13.72 0.23
CA LEU A 139 -1.42 -13.59 1.39
C LEU A 139 -0.53 -14.82 1.60
N ARG A 140 -0.98 -16.02 1.22
CA ARG A 140 -0.25 -17.27 1.45
C ARG A 140 0.34 -17.77 0.14
N VAL A 141 1.66 -17.85 0.09
CA VAL A 141 2.40 -18.42 -1.06
C VAL A 141 3.17 -19.64 -0.61
N SER A 142 3.26 -20.65 -1.47
CA SER A 142 4.05 -21.85 -1.22
C SER A 142 5.42 -21.73 -1.86
N THR A 143 6.47 -22.13 -1.15
CA THR A 143 7.80 -22.30 -1.73
C THR A 143 7.85 -23.60 -2.54
N PRO A 144 8.85 -23.78 -3.43
CA PRO A 144 9.08 -25.06 -4.12
C PRO A 144 9.24 -26.26 -3.17
N GLY A 145 9.73 -26.03 -1.95
CA GLY A 145 9.85 -27.05 -0.90
C GLY A 145 8.58 -27.30 -0.08
N GLY A 146 7.45 -26.67 -0.44
CA GLY A 146 6.15 -26.85 0.22
C GLY A 146 5.93 -26.02 1.49
N ALA A 147 6.89 -25.18 1.89
CA ALA A 147 6.70 -24.28 3.03
C ALA A 147 5.76 -23.13 2.66
N SER A 148 4.83 -22.78 3.55
CA SER A 148 3.96 -21.60 3.39
C SER A 148 4.68 -20.36 3.89
N MET A 149 4.74 -19.31 3.07
CA MET A 149 5.23 -17.99 3.43
C MET A 149 4.11 -16.94 3.30
N LEU A 150 4.28 -15.83 4.01
CA LEU A 150 3.39 -14.68 3.90
C LEU A 150 3.91 -13.74 2.80
N PHE A 151 3.11 -13.53 1.76
CA PHE A 151 3.38 -12.52 0.74
C PHE A 151 2.76 -11.19 1.16
N ARG A 152 3.59 -10.27 1.65
CA ARG A 152 3.18 -8.91 2.03
C ARG A 152 2.94 -8.02 0.80
N PHE A 153 2.00 -8.41 -0.06
CA PHE A 153 1.66 -7.62 -1.24
C PHE A 153 1.21 -6.20 -0.88
N TYR A 154 0.68 -5.98 0.32
CA TYR A 154 0.21 -4.68 0.78
C TYR A 154 1.32 -3.70 1.18
N ASP A 155 2.59 -4.13 1.25
CA ASP A 155 3.71 -3.20 1.36
C ASP A 155 3.97 -2.60 -0.05
N PRO A 156 3.83 -1.27 -0.25
CA PRO A 156 3.99 -0.66 -1.58
C PRO A 156 5.39 -0.87 -2.17
N ARG A 157 6.40 -1.09 -1.33
CA ARG A 157 7.78 -1.36 -1.75
C ARG A 157 7.96 -2.78 -2.27
N ALA A 158 7.31 -3.75 -1.63
CA ALA A 158 7.23 -5.11 -2.13
C ALA A 158 6.37 -5.19 -3.40
N PHE A 159 5.19 -4.55 -3.38
CA PHE A 159 4.24 -4.55 -4.51
C PHE A 159 4.89 -4.07 -5.81
N ARG A 160 5.53 -2.88 -5.79
CA ARG A 160 6.18 -2.28 -6.97
C ARG A 160 7.35 -3.10 -7.51
N SER A 161 7.91 -4.00 -6.70
CA SER A 161 9.07 -4.82 -7.09
C SER A 161 8.64 -6.19 -7.62
N VAL A 162 7.55 -6.76 -7.08
CA VAL A 162 7.12 -8.13 -7.39
C VAL A 162 6.03 -8.18 -8.46
N VAL A 163 5.03 -7.30 -8.42
CA VAL A 163 3.90 -7.36 -9.37
C VAL A 163 4.31 -7.17 -10.84
N PRO A 164 5.32 -6.35 -11.18
CA PRO A 164 5.85 -6.28 -12.55
C PRO A 164 6.51 -7.58 -13.05
N THR A 165 6.92 -8.48 -12.16
CA THR A 165 7.59 -9.73 -12.55
C THR A 165 6.61 -10.87 -12.80
N PHE A 166 5.31 -10.64 -12.62
CA PHE A 166 4.30 -11.65 -12.86
C PHE A 166 4.07 -11.85 -14.34
N ASP A 167 4.09 -13.11 -14.76
CA ASP A 167 3.57 -13.47 -16.08
C ASP A 167 2.05 -13.19 -16.19
N PRO A 168 1.46 -13.20 -17.39
CA PRO A 168 0.05 -12.89 -17.57
C PRO A 168 -0.92 -13.77 -16.75
N ALA A 169 -0.60 -15.04 -16.53
CA ALA A 169 -1.44 -15.95 -15.76
C ALA A 169 -1.33 -15.67 -14.25
N GLN A 170 -0.10 -15.46 -13.75
CA GLN A 170 0.16 -15.04 -12.37
C GLN A 170 -0.51 -13.71 -12.06
N ARG A 171 -0.40 -12.73 -12.98
CA ARG A 171 -1.04 -11.42 -12.84
C ARG A 171 -2.55 -11.54 -12.73
N LYS A 172 -3.18 -12.29 -13.65
CA LYS A 172 -4.63 -12.52 -13.62
C LYS A 172 -5.07 -13.21 -12.33
N ALA A 173 -4.31 -14.20 -11.86
CA ALA A 173 -4.60 -14.93 -10.62
C ALA A 173 -4.41 -14.05 -9.36
N PHE A 174 -3.37 -13.21 -9.32
CA PHE A 174 -3.09 -12.29 -8.22
C PHE A 174 -4.18 -11.24 -8.09
N PHE A 175 -4.52 -10.57 -9.19
CA PHE A 175 -5.51 -9.50 -9.17
C PHE A 175 -6.92 -10.05 -8.94
N GLY A 176 -7.32 -11.16 -9.59
CA GLY A 176 -8.65 -11.74 -9.39
C GLY A 176 -9.76 -10.68 -9.59
N PRO A 177 -10.58 -10.37 -8.56
CA PRO A 177 -11.62 -9.33 -8.63
C PRO A 177 -11.08 -7.88 -8.53
N ILE A 178 -9.77 -7.70 -8.34
CA ILE A 178 -9.13 -6.38 -8.30
C ILE A 178 -8.90 -5.93 -9.75
N HIS A 179 -9.53 -4.84 -10.14
CA HIS A 179 -9.33 -4.24 -11.46
C HIS A 179 -7.96 -3.58 -11.58
N GLY A 180 -7.53 -2.92 -10.52
CA GLY A 180 -6.21 -2.33 -10.44
C GLY A 180 -5.86 -1.87 -9.04
N CYS A 181 -4.60 -1.48 -8.87
CA CYS A 181 -4.04 -1.08 -7.59
C CYS A 181 -3.25 0.21 -7.75
N TYR A 182 -3.50 1.17 -6.86
CA TYR A 182 -2.66 2.34 -6.68
C TYR A 182 -1.65 2.09 -5.56
N THR A 183 -0.41 2.50 -5.79
CA THR A 183 0.64 2.56 -4.78
C THR A 183 1.37 3.89 -4.89
N GLU A 184 2.00 4.32 -3.80
CA GLU A 184 3.01 5.38 -3.85
C GLU A 184 4.19 4.99 -4.78
N GLY A 185 4.80 6.00 -5.39
CA GLY A 185 6.01 5.84 -6.18
C GLY A 185 7.28 5.84 -5.32
N ARG A 186 8.45 5.87 -5.97
CA ARG A 186 9.73 6.13 -5.28
C ARG A 186 9.88 7.61 -4.91
N SER A 187 9.33 8.48 -5.75
CA SER A 187 9.25 9.91 -5.52
C SER A 187 7.90 10.26 -4.89
N SER A 188 7.90 11.14 -3.89
CA SER A 188 6.71 11.53 -3.12
C SER A 188 5.68 12.33 -3.93
N ASP A 189 6.06 12.81 -5.10
CA ASP A 189 5.24 13.53 -6.07
C ASP A 189 4.65 12.59 -7.14
N SER A 190 4.60 11.28 -6.87
CA SER A 190 4.08 10.31 -7.82
C SER A 190 3.26 9.19 -7.18
N ALA A 191 2.23 8.76 -7.92
CA ALA A 191 1.51 7.52 -7.68
C ALA A 191 1.67 6.60 -8.87
N LEU A 192 1.65 5.29 -8.62
CA LEU A 192 1.69 4.25 -9.63
C LEU A 192 0.36 3.53 -9.67
N TYR A 193 -0.14 3.23 -10.87
CA TYR A 193 -1.33 2.43 -11.09
C TYR A 193 -0.99 1.16 -11.86
N PHE A 194 -1.28 0.02 -11.24
CA PHE A 194 -1.11 -1.31 -11.83
C PHE A 194 -2.49 -1.87 -12.17
N ALA A 195 -2.76 -2.11 -13.45
CA ALA A 195 -4.00 -2.72 -13.90
C ALA A 195 -3.89 -4.25 -13.98
N ARG A 196 -4.95 -4.99 -13.64
CA ARG A 196 -5.01 -6.44 -13.89
C ARG A 196 -4.76 -6.76 -15.36
N ASP A 197 -5.48 -6.03 -16.21
CA ASP A 197 -5.51 -6.19 -17.66
C ASP A 197 -4.72 -5.05 -18.32
N GLY A 198 -3.89 -5.34 -19.32
CA GLY A 198 -3.10 -4.34 -20.05
C GLY A 198 -1.59 -4.53 -19.93
N LEU A 199 -0.83 -3.44 -20.01
CA LEU A 199 0.63 -3.45 -19.95
C LEU A 199 1.13 -3.89 -18.56
N GLU A 200 2.28 -4.57 -18.54
CA GLU A 200 2.92 -5.01 -17.29
C GLU A 200 3.44 -3.82 -16.47
N ALA A 201 3.96 -2.80 -17.15
CA ALA A 201 4.47 -1.58 -16.55
C ALA A 201 3.32 -0.74 -15.94
N PRO A 202 3.51 -0.14 -14.75
CA PRO A 202 2.52 0.73 -14.16
C PRO A 202 2.37 2.04 -14.92
N ASN A 203 1.16 2.58 -14.93
CA ASN A 203 0.92 3.97 -15.30
C ASN A 203 1.37 4.87 -14.15
N GLN A 204 2.17 5.90 -14.44
CA GLN A 204 2.58 6.88 -13.45
C GLN A 204 1.66 8.11 -13.49
N LEU A 205 1.18 8.50 -12.31
CA LEU A 205 0.44 9.73 -12.08
C LEU A 205 1.35 10.71 -11.33
N SER A 206 1.46 11.94 -11.83
CA SER A 206 2.11 13.02 -11.09
C SER A 206 1.15 13.58 -10.04
N LEU A 207 1.66 13.71 -8.80
CA LEU A 207 1.00 14.33 -7.66
C LEU A 207 1.71 15.65 -7.36
N ALA A 208 1.42 16.68 -8.16
CA ALA A 208 2.02 17.99 -7.98
C ALA A 208 1.58 18.60 -6.65
N ALA A 209 2.53 19.12 -5.87
CA ALA A 209 2.18 20.02 -4.77
C ALA A 209 1.48 21.25 -5.36
N ALA A 210 0.31 21.61 -4.83
CA ALA A 210 -0.34 22.86 -5.20
C ALA A 210 0.63 24.02 -4.93
N ALA A 211 0.76 24.93 -5.91
CA ALA A 211 1.59 26.13 -5.82
C ALA A 211 1.04 27.14 -4.82
#